data_AF-A0A1G6YF23-F1
#
_entry.id   AF-A0A1G6YF23-F1
#
_cell.length_a   1.000
_cell.length_b   1.000
_cell.length_c   1.000
_cell.angle_alpha   90.00
_cell.angle_beta   90.00
_cell.angle_gamma   90.00
#
_symmetry.space_group_name_H-M   'P 1'
#
loop_
_entity.id
_entity.type
_entity.pdbx_description
1 polymer ?
#
loop_
_entity_poly.entity_id
_entity_poly.type
_entity_poly.pdbx_seq_one_letter_code
_entity_poly.pdbx_strand_id
1 'polypeptide(L)'
;MSTNRPPQSNSHRDRPTNEYTSDRNRSYPGDVARLNGHELVAIDEWLPGAEPTPYELNLTDGYEYRTRYWRCRKCSQERNHRDEFTVPCDNPQPPTALEAGGYSIDDPRTRRALNEKLDVRFTTVGPIYEVESESGNTYKVDIEAATCTCPDFEQRQPDDGCKHLRRVDLEIRTGLVPAPDGTFSR
;
A
#
# COMPACT_ATOMS: atom_id res chain seq x y z
N MET A 1 37.23 -56.04 46.00
CA MET A 1 37.66 -54.63 45.94
C MET A 1 37.54 -54.21 44.48
N SER A 2 36.73 -53.26 44.01
CA SER A 2 35.99 -52.13 44.59
C SER A 2 34.95 -51.68 43.52
N THR A 3 33.65 -51.69 43.81
CA THR A 3 32.76 -50.51 44.01
C THR A 3 32.91 -49.31 43.04
N ASN A 4 31.84 -49.00 42.26
CA ASN A 4 31.04 -47.75 42.28
C ASN A 4 30.53 -47.26 40.89
N ARG A 5 29.18 -47.22 40.75
CA ARG A 5 28.24 -46.12 40.39
C ARG A 5 28.65 -44.92 39.46
N PRO A 6 27.68 -44.17 38.87
CA PRO A 6 27.57 -43.88 37.43
C PRO A 6 27.62 -42.34 37.11
N PRO A 7 26.86 -41.83 36.12
CA PRO A 7 27.30 -41.19 34.87
C PRO A 7 27.67 -39.70 35.00
N GLN A 8 28.38 -39.14 34.02
CA GLN A 8 28.48 -37.68 33.87
C GLN A 8 28.08 -37.24 32.46
N SER A 9 26.79 -36.93 32.36
CA SER A 9 26.22 -35.96 31.43
C SER A 9 26.91 -34.61 31.67
N ASN A 10 27.74 -34.17 30.73
CA ASN A 10 28.15 -32.77 30.67
C ASN A 10 27.20 -32.03 29.73
N SER A 11 26.43 -31.14 30.35
CA SER A 11 25.41 -30.28 29.79
C SER A 11 25.89 -29.58 28.51
N HIS A 12 25.37 -30.02 27.36
CA HIS A 12 25.27 -29.14 26.21
C HIS A 12 24.17 -28.13 26.54
N ARG A 13 24.64 -26.96 26.97
CA ARG A 13 23.85 -25.75 27.25
C ARG A 13 22.83 -25.55 26.12
N ASP A 14 21.55 -25.71 26.43
CA ASP A 14 20.45 -25.30 25.57
C ASP A 14 20.69 -23.85 25.16
N ARG A 15 21.05 -23.67 23.89
CA ARG A 15 21.16 -22.37 23.27
C ARG A 15 19.73 -22.02 22.86
N PRO A 16 19.14 -20.93 23.40
CA PRO A 16 17.77 -20.60 23.08
C PRO A 16 17.66 -20.35 21.59
N THR A 17 16.64 -20.97 20.99
CA THR A 17 16.16 -20.73 19.64
C THR A 17 15.96 -19.23 19.50
N ASN A 18 16.91 -18.54 18.88
CA ASN A 18 16.76 -17.13 18.59
C ASN A 18 15.63 -17.04 17.56
N GLU A 19 14.50 -16.60 18.09
CA GLU A 19 13.32 -16.08 17.41
C GLU A 19 13.76 -15.34 16.14
N TYR A 20 13.36 -15.90 15.00
CA TYR A 20 13.63 -15.38 13.67
C TYR A 20 12.80 -14.09 13.50
N THR A 21 13.27 -12.99 14.06
CA THR A 21 12.77 -11.66 13.70
C THR A 21 13.44 -11.32 12.37
N SER A 22 12.78 -11.71 11.28
CA SER A 22 13.07 -11.20 9.95
C SER A 22 12.94 -9.67 10.02
N ASP A 23 14.07 -9.01 10.18
CA ASP A 23 14.24 -7.55 10.24
C ASP A 23 14.04 -6.98 8.82
N ARG A 24 12.84 -7.21 8.28
CA ARG A 24 12.40 -6.93 6.90
C ARG A 24 12.27 -5.43 6.59
N ASN A 25 12.75 -4.56 7.48
CA ASN A 25 12.51 -3.13 7.39
C ASN A 25 13.69 -2.29 7.86
N ARG A 26 14.88 -2.53 7.29
CA ARG A 26 16.02 -1.62 7.41
C ARG A 26 16.28 -0.91 6.08
N SER A 27 15.42 0.05 5.76
CA SER A 27 15.66 0.99 4.65
C SER A 27 16.72 2.01 5.08
N TYR A 28 17.91 1.96 4.47
CA TYR A 28 18.93 3.00 4.63
C TYR A 28 18.62 4.16 3.68
N PRO A 29 18.42 5.40 4.16
CA PRO A 29 18.22 6.57 3.30
C PRO A 29 19.58 7.01 2.72
N GLY A 30 19.85 6.70 1.45
CA GLY A 30 21.16 7.03 0.86
C GLY A 30 21.11 7.43 -0.61
N ASP A 31 20.63 6.58 -1.49
CA ASP A 31 20.94 6.73 -2.92
C ASP A 31 19.70 7.17 -3.71
N VAL A 32 19.36 8.46 -3.62
CA VAL A 32 18.38 9.10 -4.51
C VAL A 32 19.15 9.82 -5.62
N ALA A 33 18.80 9.55 -6.88
CA ALA A 33 19.43 10.15 -8.05
C ALA A 33 18.39 10.80 -8.98
N ARG A 34 18.83 11.80 -9.74
CA ARG A 34 18.02 12.43 -10.80
C ARG A 34 18.73 12.31 -12.13
N LEU A 35 18.08 11.67 -13.10
CA LEU A 35 18.63 11.46 -14.44
C LEU A 35 17.51 11.53 -15.47
N ASN A 36 17.68 12.31 -16.55
CA ASN A 36 16.71 12.38 -17.66
C ASN A 36 15.25 12.62 -17.21
N GLY A 37 15.04 13.44 -16.19
CA GLY A 37 13.72 13.74 -15.61
C GLY A 37 13.20 12.72 -14.60
N HIS A 38 13.86 11.56 -14.45
CA HIS A 38 13.56 10.54 -13.47
C HIS A 38 13.99 10.94 -12.06
N GLU A 39 13.24 10.49 -11.07
CA GLU A 39 13.61 10.56 -9.66
C GLU A 39 13.83 9.14 -9.14
N LEU A 40 15.08 8.68 -9.23
CA LEU A 40 15.49 7.31 -8.99
C LEU A 40 15.75 7.08 -7.51
N VAL A 41 15.30 5.93 -7.01
CA VAL A 41 15.56 5.45 -5.65
C VAL A 41 16.18 4.07 -5.76
N ALA A 42 17.30 3.86 -5.07
CA ALA A 42 17.88 2.53 -4.94
C ALA A 42 17.03 1.67 -3.99
N ILE A 43 16.69 0.47 -4.45
CA ILE A 43 15.99 -0.55 -3.67
C ILE A 43 16.97 -1.68 -3.45
N ASP A 44 17.21 -1.98 -2.18
CA ASP A 44 17.99 -3.12 -1.73
C ASP A 44 17.03 -4.21 -1.26
N GLU A 45 17.02 -5.35 -1.94
CA GLU A 45 16.12 -6.46 -1.67
C GLU A 45 16.92 -7.74 -1.41
N TRP A 46 16.50 -8.52 -0.42
CA TRP A 46 17.06 -9.84 -0.14
C TRP A 46 16.19 -10.89 -0.82
N LEU A 47 16.77 -11.63 -1.75
CA LEU A 47 16.10 -12.69 -2.50
C LEU A 47 16.59 -14.06 -2.03
N PRO A 48 15.70 -15.06 -1.90
CA PRO A 48 16.09 -16.40 -1.53
C PRO A 48 16.85 -17.09 -2.68
N GLY A 49 17.82 -17.93 -2.32
CA GLY A 49 18.69 -18.66 -3.23
C GLY A 49 20.09 -18.05 -3.37
N ALA A 50 20.90 -18.67 -4.25
CA ALA A 50 22.22 -18.16 -4.58
C ALA A 50 22.13 -17.00 -5.58
N GLU A 51 23.09 -16.08 -5.51
CA GLU A 51 23.19 -14.97 -6.44
C GLU A 51 23.34 -15.53 -7.87
N PRO A 52 22.49 -15.11 -8.83
CA PRO A 52 22.59 -15.56 -10.20
C PRO A 52 23.88 -15.03 -10.80
N THR A 53 24.82 -15.93 -11.09
CA THR A 53 26.05 -15.58 -11.80
C THR A 53 25.87 -15.88 -13.29
N PRO A 54 26.56 -15.17 -14.20
CA PRO A 54 26.48 -15.43 -15.65
C PRO A 54 27.05 -16.81 -16.05
N TYR A 55 27.60 -17.54 -15.08
CA TYR A 55 28.00 -18.92 -15.19
C TYR A 55 27.07 -19.76 -14.29
N GLU A 56 26.82 -21.02 -14.64
CA GLU A 56 26.12 -21.95 -13.75
C GLU A 56 27.03 -22.41 -12.59
N LEU A 57 27.63 -21.45 -11.88
CA LEU A 57 28.50 -21.68 -10.74
C LEU A 57 27.76 -21.25 -9.48
N ASN A 58 27.42 -22.23 -8.63
CA ASN A 58 26.99 -21.96 -7.26
C ASN A 58 28.21 -21.48 -6.45
N LEU A 59 28.44 -20.17 -6.45
CA LEU A 59 29.60 -19.55 -5.79
C LEU A 59 29.39 -19.32 -4.28
N THR A 60 28.19 -19.60 -3.76
CA THR A 60 27.82 -19.39 -2.36
C THR A 60 26.85 -20.47 -1.85
N ASP A 61 27.11 -21.00 -0.64
CA ASP A 61 26.17 -21.84 0.14
C ASP A 61 25.07 -21.00 0.84
N GLY A 62 24.86 -19.76 0.37
CA GLY A 62 23.93 -18.81 0.97
C GLY A 62 22.49 -19.09 0.55
N TYR A 63 21.58 -19.09 1.53
CA TYR A 63 20.13 -19.23 1.27
C TYR A 63 19.47 -17.93 0.80
N GLU A 64 20.21 -16.80 0.82
CA GLU A 64 19.74 -15.49 0.39
C GLU A 64 20.89 -14.65 -0.19
N TYR A 65 20.59 -13.81 -1.18
CA TYR A 65 21.51 -12.78 -1.70
C TYR A 65 20.83 -11.42 -1.74
N ARG A 66 21.62 -10.35 -1.62
CA ARG A 66 21.13 -8.97 -1.71
C ARG A 66 21.27 -8.46 -3.13
N THR A 67 20.17 -8.10 -3.75
CA THR A 67 20.15 -7.36 -5.01
C THR A 67 19.96 -5.87 -4.75
N ARG A 68 20.50 -5.05 -5.64
CA ARG A 68 20.28 -3.60 -5.68
C ARG A 68 19.84 -3.22 -7.07
N TYR A 69 18.67 -2.60 -7.16
CA TYR A 69 18.15 -2.03 -8.40
C TYR A 69 17.63 -0.61 -8.16
N TRP A 70 17.37 0.11 -9.24
CA TRP A 70 16.90 1.49 -9.23
C TRP A 70 15.49 1.55 -9.77
N ARG A 71 14.60 2.19 -9.01
CA ARG A 71 13.22 2.45 -9.42
C ARG A 71 12.98 3.94 -9.55
N CYS A 72 12.39 4.38 -10.66
CA CYS A 72 11.93 5.76 -10.79
C CYS A 72 10.62 5.97 -10.03
N ARG A 73 10.55 6.99 -9.17
CA ARG A 73 9.31 7.40 -8.47
C ARG A 73 8.24 7.99 -9.38
N LYS A 74 8.59 8.42 -10.60
CA LYS A 74 7.68 9.10 -11.52
C LYS A 74 7.03 8.18 -12.55
N CYS A 75 7.79 7.24 -13.11
CA CYS A 75 7.31 6.33 -14.15
C CYS A 75 7.33 4.85 -13.72
N SER A 76 7.75 4.55 -12.50
CA SER A 76 7.87 3.19 -11.95
C SER A 76 8.76 2.23 -12.75
N GLN A 77 9.52 2.72 -13.73
CA GLN A 77 10.51 1.88 -14.42
C GLN A 77 11.61 1.45 -13.46
N GLU A 78 11.96 0.17 -13.54
CA GLU A 78 13.01 -0.46 -12.75
C GLU A 78 14.16 -0.88 -13.66
N ARG A 79 15.40 -0.62 -13.22
CA ARG A 79 16.62 -1.00 -13.91
C ARG A 79 17.67 -1.42 -12.89
N ASN A 80 18.58 -2.30 -13.26
CA ASN A 80 19.65 -2.72 -12.36
C ASN A 80 20.66 -1.59 -12.15
N HIS A 81 20.86 -0.75 -13.18
CA HIS A 81 21.76 0.39 -13.13
C HIS A 81 21.05 1.71 -13.49
N ARG A 82 21.47 2.81 -12.86
CA ARG A 82 20.87 4.14 -13.07
C ARG A 82 21.10 4.67 -14.49
N ASP A 83 22.21 4.31 -15.12
CA ASP A 83 22.60 4.74 -16.47
C ASP A 83 21.77 4.09 -17.57
N GLU A 84 21.02 3.02 -17.25
CA GLU A 84 20.06 2.40 -18.17
C GLU A 84 18.78 3.25 -18.35
N PHE A 85 18.58 4.29 -17.56
CA PHE A 85 17.50 5.28 -17.74
C PHE A 85 17.86 6.31 -18.84
N THR A 86 18.11 5.83 -20.06
CA THR A 86 18.50 6.66 -21.22
C THR A 86 17.33 7.41 -21.84
N VAL A 87 16.13 6.85 -21.75
CA VAL A 87 14.89 7.47 -22.25
C VAL A 87 14.40 8.50 -21.23
N PRO A 88 14.02 9.73 -21.66
CA PRO A 88 13.43 10.71 -20.77
C PRO A 88 12.19 10.17 -20.06
N CYS A 89 11.96 10.66 -18.84
CA CYS A 89 10.76 10.32 -18.10
C CYS A 89 9.53 10.98 -18.75
N ASP A 90 8.93 10.29 -19.72
CA ASP A 90 7.75 10.77 -20.47
C ASP A 90 6.46 10.81 -19.64
N ASN A 91 6.51 10.43 -18.36
CA ASN A 91 5.39 10.54 -17.45
C ASN A 91 5.64 11.62 -16.39
N PRO A 92 5.07 12.83 -16.53
CA PRO A 92 5.00 13.78 -15.43
C PRO A 92 3.99 13.22 -14.42
N GLN A 93 4.53 12.67 -13.32
CA GLN A 93 3.81 12.04 -12.20
C GLN A 93 3.17 10.69 -12.56
N PRO A 94 3.36 9.65 -11.73
CA PRO A 94 2.38 8.58 -11.70
C PRO A 94 1.05 9.23 -11.27
N PRO A 95 -0.12 8.76 -11.73
CA PRO A 95 -1.30 8.93 -10.88
C PRO A 95 -0.87 8.43 -9.51
N THR A 96 -0.90 9.31 -8.51
CA THR A 96 -0.57 8.98 -7.12
C THR A 96 -1.17 7.61 -6.86
N ALA A 97 -0.33 6.62 -6.54
CA ALA A 97 -0.83 5.29 -6.25
C ALA A 97 -1.93 5.49 -5.21
N LEU A 98 -3.14 4.98 -5.52
CA LEU A 98 -4.40 5.14 -4.80
C LEU A 98 -5.37 6.24 -5.31
N GLU A 99 -5.44 6.45 -6.63
CA GLU A 99 -6.58 7.12 -7.29
C GLU A 99 -7.83 6.22 -7.28
N ALA A 100 -8.34 5.89 -6.10
CA ALA A 100 -9.74 5.52 -5.98
C ALA A 100 -10.50 6.85 -5.91
N GLY A 101 -10.97 7.37 -7.04
CA GLY A 101 -11.89 8.51 -7.01
C GLY A 101 -11.41 9.85 -7.59
N GLY A 102 -10.10 10.09 -7.74
CA GLY A 102 -9.59 11.48 -7.79
C GLY A 102 -9.15 12.01 -6.43
N TYR A 103 -9.15 11.16 -5.40
CA TYR A 103 -8.83 11.51 -4.02
C TYR A 103 -7.48 10.95 -3.60
N SER A 104 -6.60 11.79 -3.05
CA SER A 104 -5.36 11.30 -2.43
C SER A 104 -5.68 10.56 -1.12
N ILE A 105 -5.04 9.41 -0.88
CA ILE A 105 -5.15 8.68 0.40
C ILE A 105 -4.44 9.41 1.55
N ASP A 106 -3.48 10.28 1.26
CA ASP A 106 -2.86 11.09 2.31
C ASP A 106 -3.85 12.10 2.90
N ASP A 107 -4.89 12.47 2.14
CA ASP A 107 -5.94 13.36 2.62
C ASP A 107 -6.67 12.75 3.83
N PRO A 108 -6.73 13.48 4.97
CA PRO A 108 -7.38 12.99 6.19
C PRO A 108 -8.83 12.56 6.00
N ARG A 109 -9.59 13.15 5.07
CA ARG A 109 -11.00 12.79 4.84
C ARG A 109 -11.13 11.56 3.97
N THR A 110 -10.25 11.37 2.98
CA THR A 110 -10.18 10.09 2.25
C THR A 110 -9.86 8.96 3.23
N ARG A 111 -8.88 9.16 4.13
CA ARG A 111 -8.58 8.17 5.18
C ARG A 111 -9.76 7.90 6.09
N ARG A 112 -10.49 8.93 6.52
CA ARG A 112 -11.70 8.73 7.35
C ARG A 112 -12.80 8.02 6.58
N ALA A 113 -13.04 8.40 5.33
CA ALA A 113 -14.00 7.73 4.47
C ALA A 113 -13.68 6.23 4.39
N LEU A 114 -12.43 5.86 4.15
CA LEU A 114 -11.99 4.46 4.05
C LEU A 114 -12.03 3.68 5.37
N ASN A 115 -11.58 4.29 6.47
CA ASN A 115 -11.35 3.58 7.74
C ASN A 115 -12.52 3.64 8.73
N GLU A 116 -13.33 4.70 8.69
CA GLU A 116 -14.49 4.80 9.59
C GLU A 116 -15.63 3.88 9.12
N LYS A 117 -16.39 3.37 10.09
CA LYS A 117 -17.57 2.56 9.82
C LYS A 117 -18.68 3.44 9.25
N LEU A 118 -18.85 3.37 7.94
CA LEU A 118 -19.93 3.99 7.18
C LEU A 118 -20.64 2.88 6.40
N ASP A 119 -21.96 2.82 6.50
CA ASP A 119 -22.80 1.90 5.73
C ASP A 119 -23.52 2.68 4.64
N VAL A 120 -23.25 2.37 3.36
CA VAL A 120 -23.87 3.04 2.22
C VAL A 120 -25.02 2.19 1.71
N ARG A 121 -26.20 2.81 1.64
CA ARG A 121 -27.43 2.17 1.16
C ARG A 121 -27.91 2.84 -0.10
N PHE A 122 -28.17 2.02 -1.10
CA PHE A 122 -28.86 2.41 -2.31
C PHE A 122 -30.35 2.15 -2.15
N THR A 123 -31.09 3.17 -1.75
CA THR A 123 -32.50 3.04 -1.36
C THR A 123 -33.45 3.10 -2.57
N THR A 124 -33.11 3.89 -3.60
CA THR A 124 -33.96 4.08 -4.78
C THR A 124 -33.08 4.29 -6.00
N VAL A 125 -33.52 3.79 -7.16
CA VAL A 125 -32.83 4.05 -8.44
C VAL A 125 -32.74 5.56 -8.67
N GLY A 126 -31.51 6.07 -8.77
CA GLY A 126 -31.22 7.49 -8.90
C GLY A 126 -29.90 7.88 -8.21
N PRO A 127 -29.56 9.18 -8.21
CA PRO A 127 -28.27 9.67 -7.72
C PRO A 127 -28.15 9.79 -6.20
N ILE A 128 -29.20 9.40 -5.46
CA ILE A 128 -29.32 9.62 -4.01
C ILE A 128 -29.00 8.33 -3.25
N TYR A 129 -28.04 8.45 -2.34
CA TYR A 129 -27.57 7.38 -1.46
C TYR A 129 -27.74 7.79 0.00
N GLU A 130 -28.00 6.82 0.86
CA GLU A 130 -28.09 7.03 2.31
C GLU A 130 -26.84 6.47 2.97
N VAL A 131 -26.15 7.28 3.76
CA VAL A 131 -24.93 6.90 4.47
C VAL A 131 -25.21 6.92 5.96
N GLU A 132 -25.21 5.75 6.58
CA GLU A 132 -25.29 5.60 8.03
C GLU A 132 -23.88 5.65 8.63
N SER A 133 -23.65 6.59 9.53
CA SER A 133 -22.38 6.73 10.24
C SER A 133 -22.36 5.86 11.50
N GLU A 134 -21.16 5.57 12.02
CA GLU A 134 -20.97 4.84 13.29
C GLU A 134 -21.74 5.45 14.48
N SER A 135 -21.97 6.76 14.46
CA SER A 135 -22.77 7.46 15.47
C SER A 135 -24.28 7.23 15.38
N GLY A 136 -24.75 6.41 14.42
CA GLY A 136 -26.16 6.13 14.16
C GLY A 136 -26.88 7.22 13.36
N ASN A 137 -26.16 8.26 12.92
CA ASN A 137 -26.73 9.32 12.09
C ASN A 137 -26.73 8.91 10.62
N THR A 138 -27.87 9.07 9.95
CA THR A 138 -28.02 8.83 8.51
C THR A 138 -28.02 10.14 7.74
N TYR A 139 -27.18 10.22 6.71
CA TYR A 139 -27.06 11.39 5.83
C TYR A 139 -27.42 11.02 4.40
N LYS A 140 -28.03 11.94 3.67
CA LYS A 140 -28.31 11.76 2.24
C LYS A 140 -27.17 12.36 1.41
N VAL A 141 -26.73 11.62 0.42
CA VAL A 141 -25.65 11.99 -0.49
C VAL A 141 -26.20 11.96 -1.91
N ASP A 142 -26.09 13.08 -2.61
CA ASP A 142 -26.43 13.19 -4.03
C ASP A 142 -25.11 13.30 -4.82
N ILE A 143 -24.84 12.32 -5.67
CA ILE A 143 -23.56 12.25 -6.40
C ILE A 143 -23.58 13.08 -7.67
N GLU A 144 -24.74 13.24 -8.32
CA GLU A 144 -24.86 14.11 -9.49
C GLU A 144 -24.69 15.57 -9.10
N ALA A 145 -25.34 15.98 -8.00
CA ALA A 145 -25.17 17.32 -7.44
C ALA A 145 -23.88 17.48 -6.62
N ALA A 146 -23.17 16.38 -6.34
CA ALA A 146 -22.02 16.32 -5.44
C ALA A 146 -22.30 16.97 -4.06
N THR A 147 -23.50 16.72 -3.50
CA THR A 147 -23.94 17.30 -2.23
C THR A 147 -24.15 16.26 -1.15
N CYS A 148 -24.03 16.67 0.10
CA CYS A 148 -24.34 15.83 1.26
C CYS A 148 -25.07 16.63 2.33
N THR A 149 -26.05 16.02 2.99
CA THR A 149 -26.80 16.63 4.10
C THR A 149 -26.05 16.60 5.44
N CYS A 150 -24.74 16.37 5.44
CA CYS A 150 -23.96 16.33 6.68
C CYS A 150 -23.45 17.73 7.06
N PRO A 151 -23.29 18.01 8.36
CA PRO A 151 -22.82 19.32 8.82
C PRO A 151 -21.39 19.65 8.36
N ASP A 152 -20.58 18.62 8.06
CA ASP A 152 -19.22 18.80 7.52
C ASP A 152 -19.24 19.37 6.09
N PHE A 153 -20.26 19.03 5.31
CA PHE A 153 -20.46 19.55 3.96
C PHE A 153 -20.98 20.98 3.98
N GLU A 154 -21.99 21.28 4.80
CA GLU A 154 -22.55 22.64 4.95
C GLU A 154 -21.49 23.68 5.33
N GLN A 155 -20.54 23.30 6.18
CA GLN A 155 -19.47 24.20 6.64
C GLN A 155 -18.36 24.42 5.59
N ARG A 156 -18.27 23.60 4.54
CA ARG A 156 -17.11 23.53 3.65
C ARG A 156 -17.43 23.57 2.15
N GLN A 157 -18.65 23.94 1.78
CA GLN A 157 -18.95 24.24 0.38
C GLN A 157 -18.03 25.40 -0.09
N PRO A 158 -17.38 25.31 -1.27
CA PRO A 158 -17.61 24.33 -2.35
C PRO A 158 -16.53 23.25 -2.59
N ASP A 159 -15.29 23.36 -2.09
CA ASP A 159 -14.16 22.68 -2.77
C ASP A 159 -13.66 21.36 -2.17
N ASP A 160 -13.89 21.06 -0.88
CA ASP A 160 -13.17 19.94 -0.23
C ASP A 160 -14.03 18.65 -0.06
N GLY A 161 -15.33 18.76 -0.35
CA GLY A 161 -16.32 17.70 -0.13
C GLY A 161 -16.36 17.21 1.32
N CYS A 162 -17.11 16.15 1.57
CA CYS A 162 -17.17 15.50 2.90
C CYS A 162 -16.77 14.03 2.80
N LYS A 163 -16.47 13.41 3.95
CA LYS A 163 -16.13 11.99 4.01
C LYS A 163 -17.24 11.07 3.45
N HIS A 164 -18.50 11.48 3.55
CA HIS A 164 -19.63 10.67 3.06
C HIS A 164 -19.66 10.63 1.53
N LEU A 165 -19.52 11.79 0.86
CA LEU A 165 -19.42 11.86 -0.61
C LEU A 165 -18.29 10.97 -1.14
N ARG A 166 -17.11 11.08 -0.53
CA ARG A 166 -15.95 10.26 -0.90
C ARG A 166 -16.24 8.77 -0.71
N ARG A 167 -16.87 8.40 0.41
CA ARG A 167 -17.22 7.00 0.67
C ARG A 167 -18.15 6.43 -0.41
N VAL A 168 -19.19 7.16 -0.79
CA VAL A 168 -20.14 6.66 -1.81
C VAL A 168 -19.48 6.55 -3.18
N ASP A 169 -18.71 7.56 -3.60
CA ASP A 169 -17.98 7.50 -4.89
C ASP A 169 -17.03 6.29 -4.95
N LEU A 170 -16.31 6.03 -3.86
CA LEU A 170 -15.43 4.86 -3.73
C LEU A 170 -16.20 3.55 -3.83
N GLU A 171 -17.35 3.42 -3.16
CA GLU A 171 -18.14 2.18 -3.16
C GLU A 171 -18.80 1.89 -4.52
N ILE A 172 -19.22 2.93 -5.26
CA ILE A 172 -19.74 2.76 -6.64
C ILE A 172 -18.64 2.29 -7.57
N ARG A 173 -17.46 2.93 -7.51
CA ARG A 173 -16.34 2.58 -8.40
C ARG A 173 -15.76 1.20 -8.11
N THR A 174 -15.80 0.77 -6.85
CA THR A 174 -15.38 -0.58 -6.46
C THR A 174 -16.47 -1.64 -6.67
N GLY A 175 -17.66 -1.24 -7.11
CA GLY A 175 -18.78 -2.15 -7.39
C GLY A 175 -19.41 -2.74 -6.13
N LEU A 176 -19.22 -2.12 -4.96
CA LEU A 176 -19.87 -2.53 -3.71
C LEU A 176 -21.32 -2.08 -3.66
N VAL A 177 -21.62 -0.90 -4.20
CA VAL A 177 -22.98 -0.38 -4.40
C VAL A 177 -23.22 -0.11 -5.89
N PRO A 178 -24.47 -0.18 -6.35
CA PRO A 178 -24.78 0.11 -7.74
C PRO A 178 -24.58 1.60 -8.04
N ALA A 179 -24.24 1.89 -9.29
CA ALA A 179 -24.25 3.22 -9.86
C ALA A 179 -25.68 3.80 -9.90
N PRO A 180 -25.83 5.12 -10.17
CA PRO A 180 -27.13 5.78 -10.14
C PRO A 180 -28.17 5.19 -11.10
N ASP A 181 -27.72 4.54 -12.16
CA ASP A 181 -28.56 3.83 -13.14
C ASP A 181 -29.05 2.45 -12.65
N GLY A 182 -28.64 2.05 -11.44
CA GLY A 182 -28.97 0.76 -10.84
C GLY A 182 -28.06 -0.40 -11.28
N THR A 183 -27.00 -0.14 -12.04
CA THR A 183 -26.05 -1.17 -12.50
C THR A 183 -24.82 -1.23 -11.60
N PHE A 184 -24.22 -2.41 -11.45
CA PHE A 184 -22.95 -2.55 -10.74
C PHE A 184 -21.79 -2.47 -11.73
N SER A 185 -20.80 -1.62 -11.44
CA SER A 185 -19.52 -1.63 -12.15
C SER A 185 -18.81 -2.94 -11.85
N ARG A 186 -18.58 -3.78 -12.87
CA ARG A 186 -17.98 -5.12 -12.75
C ARG A 186 -16.66 -5.20 -13.50
#